data_AF-A0A7W9GYK4-F1
#
_entry.id   AF-A0A7W9GYK4-F1
#
_cell.length_a   1.000
_cell.length_b   1.000
_cell.length_c   1.000
_cell.angle_alpha   90.00
_cell.angle_beta   90.00
_cell.angle_gamma   90.00
#
_symmetry.space_group_name_H-M   'P 1'
#
loop_
_entity.id
_entity.type
_entity.pdbx_description
1 polymer ?
#
loop_
_entity_poly.entity_id
_entity_poly.type
_entity_poly.pdbx_seq_one_letter_code
_entity_poly.pdbx_strand_id
1 'polypeptide(L)'
;MVDDLLEARLQAVHVPEVGDDRVELFAVFLKDVQLARIAHRQATTPHQTFPMSEADVDQWREQFQVPDADELDGGEIPSPPAGWPGWAEWAVDHWPSCTDS
;
A
#
# COMPACT_ATOMS: atom_id res chain seq x y z
N MET A 1 -6.22 1.70 -29.79
CA MET A 1 -7.43 2.23 -29.12
C MET A 1 -7.61 1.59 -27.74
N VAL A 2 -6.70 1.88 -26.81
CA VAL A 2 -6.92 1.79 -25.35
C VAL A 2 -6.14 2.91 -24.63
N ASP A 3 -5.77 3.96 -25.36
CA ASP A 3 -5.45 5.27 -24.80
C ASP A 3 -6.80 5.94 -24.50
N ASP A 4 -7.30 5.80 -23.26
CA ASP A 4 -8.28 6.68 -22.61
C ASP A 4 -8.87 6.05 -21.33
N LEU A 5 -8.05 5.38 -20.50
CA LEU A 5 -8.39 5.18 -19.08
C LEU A 5 -7.81 6.34 -18.26
N LEU A 6 -8.32 7.52 -18.62
CA LEU A 6 -8.48 8.74 -17.85
C LEU A 6 -7.68 8.78 -16.52
N GLU A 7 -6.60 9.56 -16.55
CA GLU A 7 -6.06 10.35 -15.44
C GLU A 7 -6.56 9.90 -14.06
N ALA A 8 -5.81 9.02 -13.42
CA ALA A 8 -6.05 8.62 -12.04
C ALA A 8 -5.96 9.89 -11.16
N ARG A 9 -7.08 10.57 -10.96
CA ARG A 9 -7.18 11.69 -10.04
C ARG A 9 -7.04 11.12 -8.65
N LEU A 10 -5.81 11.13 -8.15
CA LEU A 10 -5.49 10.86 -6.75
C LEU A 10 -6.35 11.82 -5.92
N GLN A 11 -7.19 11.30 -5.02
CA GLN A 11 -7.62 12.10 -3.89
C GLN A 11 -6.40 12.21 -2.97
N ALA A 12 -5.69 13.33 -3.09
CA ALA A 12 -4.72 13.70 -2.08
C ALA A 12 -5.51 14.00 -0.80
N VAL A 13 -5.29 13.19 0.23
CA VAL A 13 -5.59 13.64 1.59
C VAL A 13 -4.55 14.71 1.90
N HIS A 14 -5.00 15.94 2.15
CA HIS A 14 -4.11 17.03 2.54
C HIS A 14 -3.59 16.75 3.96
N VAL A 15 -2.36 16.27 4.04
CA VAL A 15 -1.58 16.24 5.28
C VAL A 15 -1.06 17.67 5.50
N PRO A 16 -1.30 18.32 6.65
CA PRO A 16 -0.74 19.64 6.92
C PRO A 16 0.79 19.55 6.92
N GLU A 17 1.45 20.44 6.18
CA GLU A 17 2.90 20.40 5.95
C GLU A 17 3.70 20.38 7.27
N VAL A 18 4.39 19.27 7.52
CA VAL A 18 5.54 19.22 8.41
C VAL A 18 6.77 19.28 7.50
N GLY A 19 7.56 20.34 7.66
CA GLY A 19 8.65 20.69 6.75
C GLY A 19 9.75 19.62 6.68
N ASP A 20 9.79 18.92 5.56
CA ASP A 20 10.94 18.51 4.75
C ASP A 20 10.33 17.83 3.51
N ASP A 21 10.97 17.88 2.34
CA ASP A 21 10.38 17.55 1.03
C ASP A 21 9.98 16.06 0.83
N ARG A 22 9.04 15.54 1.63
CA ARG A 22 8.48 14.18 1.53
C ARG A 22 7.02 14.23 1.13
N VAL A 23 6.74 13.85 -0.11
CA VAL A 23 5.37 13.60 -0.59
C VAL A 23 4.98 12.18 -0.20
N GLU A 24 4.32 12.01 0.95
CA GLU A 24 3.74 10.72 1.32
C GLU A 24 2.38 10.53 0.62
N LEU A 25 2.40 9.71 -0.44
CA LEU A 25 1.25 9.43 -1.29
C LEU A 25 0.36 8.32 -0.69
N PHE A 26 -0.62 8.71 0.11
CA PHE A 26 -1.75 7.84 0.44
C PHE A 26 -2.80 7.91 -0.67
N ALA A 27 -2.80 6.93 -1.56
CA ALA A 27 -3.74 6.88 -2.66
C ALA A 27 -5.03 6.13 -2.27
N VAL A 28 -6.00 6.84 -1.71
CA VAL A 28 -7.39 6.38 -1.76
C VAL A 28 -7.88 6.61 -3.20
N PHE A 29 -7.82 5.58 -4.03
CA PHE A 29 -8.39 5.65 -5.37
C PHE A 29 -9.92 5.75 -5.27
N LEU A 30 -10.55 6.47 -6.20
CA LEU A 30 -11.99 6.36 -6.41
C LEU A 30 -12.36 4.88 -6.58
N LYS A 31 -13.46 4.45 -5.94
CA LYS A 31 -13.91 3.04 -5.93
C LYS A 31 -13.97 2.45 -7.34
N ASP A 32 -14.55 3.19 -8.28
CA ASP A 32 -14.70 2.73 -9.66
C ASP A 32 -13.36 2.51 -10.36
N VAL A 33 -12.36 3.36 -10.10
CA VAL A 33 -11.00 3.21 -10.64
C VAL A 33 -10.33 1.97 -10.05
N GLN A 34 -10.51 1.72 -8.76
CA GLN A 34 -9.96 0.52 -8.12
C GLN A 34 -10.61 -0.75 -8.68
N LEU A 35 -11.94 -0.78 -8.81
CA LEU A 35 -12.68 -1.90 -9.39
C LEU A 35 -12.27 -2.15 -10.84
N ALA A 36 -12.11 -1.10 -11.65
CA ALA A 36 -11.64 -1.24 -13.02
C ALA A 36 -10.25 -1.89 -13.10
N ARG A 37 -9.33 -1.51 -12.19
CA ARG A 37 -7.98 -2.12 -12.11
C ARG A 37 -8.03 -3.58 -11.66
N ILE A 38 -8.90 -3.90 -10.70
CA ILE A 38 -9.12 -5.29 -10.25
C ILE A 38 -9.64 -6.14 -11.40
N ALA A 39 -10.70 -5.68 -12.09
CA ALA A 39 -11.28 -6.38 -13.23
C ALA A 39 -10.26 -6.57 -14.36
N HIS A 40 -9.46 -5.55 -14.64
CA HIS A 40 -8.40 -5.64 -15.64
C HIS A 40 -7.37 -6.73 -15.28
N ARG A 41 -6.81 -6.71 -14.07
CA ARG A 41 -5.85 -7.74 -13.62
C ARG A 41 -6.46 -9.14 -13.66
N GLN A 42 -7.72 -9.28 -13.25
CA GLN A 42 -8.43 -10.56 -13.32
C GLN A 42 -8.60 -11.06 -14.76
N ALA A 43 -8.82 -10.17 -15.71
CA ALA A 43 -8.94 -10.54 -17.12
C ALA A 43 -7.58 -10.87 -17.76
N THR A 44 -6.50 -10.15 -17.41
CA THR A 44 -5.21 -10.25 -18.12
C THR A 44 -4.23 -11.23 -17.48
N THR A 45 -4.18 -11.29 -16.15
CA THR A 45 -3.17 -12.05 -15.41
C THR A 45 -3.76 -12.71 -14.15
N PRO A 46 -4.87 -13.48 -14.26
CA PRO A 46 -5.57 -14.04 -13.09
C PRO A 46 -4.70 -14.94 -12.20
N HIS A 47 -3.62 -15.52 -12.74
CA HIS A 47 -2.68 -16.37 -11.99
C HIS A 47 -1.61 -15.57 -11.23
N GLN A 48 -1.55 -14.25 -11.41
CA GLN A 48 -0.63 -13.33 -10.72
C GLN A 48 -1.36 -12.33 -9.82
N THR A 49 -2.67 -12.50 -9.64
CA THR A 49 -3.48 -11.63 -8.79
C THR A 49 -4.45 -12.47 -7.96
N PHE A 50 -4.90 -11.94 -6.83
CA PHE A 50 -5.98 -12.55 -6.06
C PHE A 50 -7.34 -12.07 -6.56
N PRO A 51 -8.37 -12.95 -6.56
CA PRO A 51 -9.75 -12.54 -6.80
C PRO A 51 -10.23 -11.60 -5.70
N MET A 52 -10.96 -10.56 -6.11
CA MET A 52 -11.46 -9.53 -5.21
C MET A 52 -12.78 -9.02 -5.77
N SER A 53 -13.83 -9.17 -4.98
CA SER A 53 -15.17 -8.70 -5.30
C SER A 53 -15.35 -7.22 -4.92
N GLU A 54 -16.46 -6.63 -5.37
CA GLU A 54 -16.83 -5.28 -4.92
C GLU A 54 -17.04 -5.22 -3.40
N ALA A 55 -17.61 -6.27 -2.80
CA ALA A 55 -17.84 -6.34 -1.37
C ALA A 55 -16.53 -6.38 -0.57
N ASP A 56 -15.49 -7.05 -1.09
CA ASP A 56 -14.16 -7.05 -0.47
C ASP A 56 -13.55 -5.64 -0.48
N VAL A 57 -13.73 -4.91 -1.58
CA VAL A 57 -13.28 -3.52 -1.71
C VAL A 57 -14.00 -2.59 -0.74
N ASP A 58 -15.33 -2.75 -0.59
CA ASP A 58 -16.12 -1.96 0.35
C ASP A 58 -15.70 -2.24 1.80
N GLN A 59 -15.57 -3.52 2.15
CA GLN A 59 -15.12 -3.94 3.48
C GLN A 59 -13.74 -3.35 3.84
N TRP A 60 -12.81 -3.30 2.90
CA TRP A 60 -11.48 -2.71 3.17
C TRP A 60 -11.52 -1.18 3.26
N ARG A 61 -12.40 -0.51 2.51
CA ARG A 61 -12.59 0.94 2.62
C ARG A 61 -13.14 1.35 3.97
N GLU A 62 -14.03 0.55 4.55
CA GLU A 62 -14.58 0.79 5.90
C GLU A 62 -13.53 0.62 7.01
N GLN A 63 -12.55 -0.25 6.80
CA GLN A 63 -11.48 -0.52 7.77
C GLN A 63 -10.27 0.40 7.61
N PHE A 64 -10.09 1.02 6.45
CA PHE A 64 -8.93 1.87 6.19
C PHE A 64 -8.96 3.13 7.06
N GLN A 65 -7.87 3.35 7.78
CA GLN A 65 -7.60 4.56 8.55
C GLN A 65 -6.48 5.31 7.83
N VAL A 66 -6.70 6.60 7.57
CA VAL A 66 -5.62 7.48 7.10
C VAL A 66 -4.62 7.60 8.24
N PRO A 67 -3.30 7.45 7.97
CA PRO A 67 -2.32 7.61 9.02
C PRO A 67 -2.41 8.98 9.69
N ASP A 68 -2.31 8.99 11.00
CA ASP A 68 -2.34 10.23 11.78
C ASP A 68 -0.95 10.88 11.86
N ALA A 69 -0.86 12.06 12.48
CA ALA A 69 0.39 12.80 12.57
C ALA A 69 1.48 12.06 13.37
N ASP A 70 1.11 11.27 14.36
CA ASP A 70 2.07 10.54 15.20
C ASP A 70 2.65 9.35 14.43
N GLU A 71 1.83 8.68 13.62
CA GLU A 71 2.27 7.62 12.70
C GLU A 71 3.21 8.16 11.62
N LEU A 72 2.97 9.40 11.16
CA LEU A 72 3.79 10.07 10.13
C LEU A 72 5.08 10.68 10.69
N ASP A 73 5.14 11.06 11.97
CA ASP A 73 6.32 11.64 12.61
C ASP A 73 7.50 10.64 12.68
N GLY A 74 7.21 9.35 12.58
CA GLY A 74 8.21 8.28 12.56
C GLY A 74 8.76 8.00 13.96
N GLY A 75 8.25 6.95 14.60
CA GLY A 75 8.70 6.52 15.92
C GLY A 75 10.03 5.76 15.92
N GLU A 76 10.57 5.52 17.13
CA GLU A 76 11.71 4.63 17.32
C GLU A 76 11.37 3.22 16.83
N ILE A 77 12.23 2.67 15.96
CA ILE A 77 12.09 1.28 15.52
C ILE A 77 12.42 0.37 16.70
N PRO A 78 11.50 -0.51 17.15
CA PRO A 78 11.76 -1.38 18.28
C PRO A 78 12.91 -2.34 17.98
N SER A 79 13.56 -2.85 19.02
CA SER A 79 14.51 -3.97 18.88
C SER A 79 13.85 -5.18 18.21
N PRO A 80 14.61 -6.01 17.48
CA PRO A 80 14.08 -7.23 16.86
C PRO A 80 13.51 -8.19 17.93
N PRO A 81 12.68 -9.16 17.53
CA PRO A 81 12.15 -10.16 18.46
C PRO A 81 13.26 -10.90 19.22
N ALA A 82 12.97 -11.31 20.46
CA ALA A 82 13.95 -11.99 21.30
C ALA A 82 14.54 -13.23 20.60
N GLY A 83 15.85 -13.40 20.68
CA GLY A 83 16.58 -14.49 20.01
C GLY A 83 17.17 -14.11 18.65
N TRP A 84 16.83 -12.94 18.11
CA TRP A 84 17.42 -12.43 16.87
C TRP A 84 18.53 -11.40 17.16
N PRO A 85 19.72 -11.52 16.52
CA PRO A 85 20.81 -10.55 16.68
C PRO A 85 20.49 -9.16 16.15
N GLY A 86 19.60 -9.08 15.15
CA GLY A 86 19.26 -7.87 14.42
C GLY A 86 18.03 -8.08 13.54
N TRP A 87 17.49 -6.97 13.02
CA TRP A 87 16.39 -7.01 12.06
C TRP A 87 16.78 -7.65 10.73
N ALA A 88 18.04 -7.55 10.33
CA ALA A 88 18.53 -8.15 9.09
C ALA A 88 18.46 -9.69 9.15
N GLU A 89 18.94 -10.29 10.24
CA GLU A 89 18.89 -11.74 10.44
C GLU A 89 17.44 -12.24 10.53
N TRP A 90 16.58 -11.50 11.24
CA TRP A 90 15.15 -11.82 11.31
C TRP A 90 14.49 -11.77 9.92
N ALA A 91 14.78 -10.72 9.14
CA ALA A 91 14.21 -10.54 7.81
C ALA A 91 14.65 -11.63 6.84
N VAL A 92 15.93 -12.02 6.84
CA VAL A 92 16.46 -13.09 5.98
C VAL A 92 15.76 -14.43 6.25
N ASP A 93 15.48 -14.75 7.52
CA ASP A 93 14.81 -16.00 7.87
C ASP A 93 13.34 -16.04 7.40
N HIS A 94 12.61 -14.92 7.53
CA HIS A 94 11.18 -14.85 7.21
C HIS A 94 10.91 -14.54 5.73
N TRP A 95 11.82 -13.80 5.10
CA TRP A 95 11.80 -13.47 3.67
C TRP A 95 13.19 -13.70 3.08
N PRO A 96 13.58 -14.96 2.75
CA PRO A 96 14.91 -15.27 2.19
C PRO A 96 15.26 -14.52 0.90
N SER A 97 14.28 -13.97 0.20
CA SER A 97 14.47 -13.14 -0.99
C SER A 97 14.67 -11.65 -0.69
N CYS A 98 14.63 -11.20 0.57
CA CYS A 98 14.72 -9.78 0.92
C CYS A 98 16.14 -9.23 0.85
N THR A 99 17.14 -10.10 0.73
CA THR A 99 18.51 -9.70 0.42
C THR A 99 18.66 -9.56 -1.08
N ASP A 100 19.13 -8.39 -1.53
CA ASP A 100 19.64 -8.26 -2.89
C ASP A 100 20.72 -9.32 -3.12
N SER A 101 20.56 -10.12 -4.18
CA SER A 101 21.64 -10.96 -4.73
C SER A 101 22.54 -10.15 -5.66
#